data_AF-A0A8C3BGQ1-F1
#
_entry.id   AF-A0A8C3BGQ1-F1
#
_cell.length_a   1.000
_cell.length_b   1.000
_cell.length_c   1.000
_cell.angle_alpha   90.00
_cell.angle_beta   90.00
_cell.angle_gamma   90.00
#
_symmetry.space_group_name_H-M   'P 1'
#
loop_
_entity.id
_entity.type
_entity.pdbx_description
1 polymer ?
#
loop_
_entity_poly.entity_id
_entity_poly.type
_entity_poly.pdbx_seq_one_letter_code
_entity_poly.pdbx_strand_id
1 'polypeptide(L)'
;MRVLSEVVFNNRSPRCVLPVWVDFEGRPRSYPVLRPRTGRVMHSYRGHLWLFRDAGTNDGLLVNQQELFVAAPDVGKADITLPVFTLKERCLQVVRSLVKPVDYRKLDIVRSLYEDLEDHPDIKKDLQRLSLERSETLRNEILE
;
A
#
# COMPACT_ATOMS: atom_id res chain seq x y z
N MET A 1 25.30 9.97 9.33
CA MET A 1 24.53 10.35 10.54
C MET A 1 23.05 10.08 10.27
N ARG A 2 22.35 9.30 11.12
CA ARG A 2 20.91 9.09 10.97
C ARG A 2 20.20 10.38 11.39
N VAL A 3 19.44 10.99 10.48
CA VAL A 3 18.68 12.21 10.77
C VAL A 3 17.26 11.80 11.14
N LEU A 4 16.85 12.11 12.38
CA LEU A 4 15.49 11.88 12.85
C LEU A 4 14.51 12.69 12.00
N SER A 5 13.39 12.07 11.64
CA SER A 5 12.26 12.70 10.95
C SER A 5 11.00 12.30 11.70
N GLU A 6 10.40 13.26 12.39
CA GLU A 6 9.12 13.07 13.06
C GLU A 6 8.00 13.32 12.06
N VAL A 7 7.15 12.31 11.87
CA VAL A 7 6.06 12.34 10.89
C VAL A 7 4.76 11.95 11.57
N VAL A 8 3.70 12.71 11.33
CA VAL A 8 2.34 12.33 11.76
C VAL A 8 1.67 11.52 10.66
N PHE A 9 1.41 10.25 10.92
CA PHE A 9 0.62 9.39 10.04
C PHE A 9 -0.86 9.61 10.33
N ASN A 10 -1.59 10.21 9.39
CA ASN A 10 -3.01 10.52 9.51
C ASN A 10 -3.83 9.57 8.66
N ASN A 11 -4.56 8.65 9.27
CA ASN A 11 -5.49 7.80 8.56
C ASN A 11 -6.76 8.58 8.22
N ARG A 12 -6.83 9.13 7.00
CA ARG A 12 -8.00 9.77 6.42
C ARG A 12 -8.85 8.80 5.58
N SER A 13 -8.68 7.50 5.79
CA SER A 13 -9.50 6.46 5.16
C SER A 13 -10.52 5.87 6.16
N PRO A 14 -11.55 5.16 5.67
CA PRO A 14 -12.42 4.36 6.53
C PRO A 14 -11.82 3.00 6.91
N ARG A 15 -10.61 2.65 6.42
CA ARG A 15 -9.98 1.34 6.64
C ARG A 15 -9.13 1.35 7.91
N CYS A 16 -8.95 0.18 8.52
CA CYS A 16 -7.86 -0.04 9.47
C CYS A 16 -6.55 -0.12 8.67
N VAL A 17 -5.61 0.79 8.93
CA VAL A 17 -4.39 0.91 8.13
C VAL A 17 -3.22 0.23 8.83
N LEU A 18 -2.52 -0.63 8.10
CA LEU A 18 -1.25 -1.22 8.46
C LEU A 18 -0.11 -0.41 7.82
N PRO A 19 0.65 0.38 8.60
CA PRO A 19 1.87 1.01 8.09
C PRO A 19 2.95 -0.05 7.90
N VAL A 20 3.67 0.02 6.79
CA VAL A 20 4.74 -0.91 6.45
C VAL A 20 5.98 -0.10 6.07
N TRP A 21 7.04 -0.29 6.84
CA TRP A 21 8.36 0.25 6.52
C TRP A 21 9.10 -0.74 5.61
N VAL A 22 9.69 -0.25 4.53
CA VAL A 22 10.63 -1.03 3.72
C VAL A 22 12.01 -0.85 4.35
N ASP A 23 12.53 -1.92 4.94
CA ASP A 23 13.85 -1.86 5.58
C ASP A 23 14.99 -1.74 4.56
N PHE A 24 16.22 -1.60 5.04
CA PHE A 24 17.39 -1.40 4.19
C PHE A 24 17.70 -2.59 3.26
N GLU A 25 17.14 -3.77 3.54
CA GLU A 25 17.25 -4.97 2.69
C GLU A 25 16.07 -5.07 1.70
N GLY A 26 15.20 -4.06 1.64
CA GLY A 26 14.00 -4.08 0.82
C GLY A 26 12.86 -4.93 1.41
N ARG A 27 12.96 -5.36 2.67
CA ARG A 27 11.97 -6.26 3.29
C ARG A 27 10.89 -5.45 4.01
N PRO A 28 9.59 -5.81 3.85
CA PRO A 28 8.51 -5.12 4.53
C PRO A 28 8.49 -5.45 6.03
N ARG A 29 8.40 -4.40 6.86
CA ARG A 29 8.27 -4.47 8.32
C ARG A 29 6.98 -3.78 8.75
N SER A 30 6.05 -4.57 9.26
CA SER A 30 4.75 -4.08 9.74
C SER A 30 4.88 -3.31 11.06
N TYR A 31 4.15 -2.22 11.16
CA TYR A 31 3.97 -1.43 12.38
C TYR A 31 2.54 -1.55 12.90
N PRO A 32 2.25 -1.12 14.15
CA PRO A 32 0.92 -1.33 14.70
C PRO A 32 -0.15 -0.53 13.95
N VAL A 33 -1.31 -1.16 13.81
CA VAL A 33 -2.44 -0.67 13.01
C VAL A 33 -2.95 0.69 13.51
N LEU A 34 -3.27 1.56 12.56
CA LEU A 34 -3.96 2.83 12.75
C LEU A 34 -5.47 2.61 12.53
N ARG A 35 -6.28 3.01 13.51
CA ARG A 35 -7.74 2.94 13.39
C ARG A 35 -8.24 3.96 12.35
N PRO A 36 -9.42 3.73 11.73
CA PRO A 36 -10.04 4.70 10.84
C PRO A 36 -10.11 6.08 11.48
N ARG A 37 -9.82 7.14 10.70
CA ARG A 37 -9.94 8.54 11.16
C ARG A 37 -9.05 8.90 12.36
N THR A 38 -7.93 8.20 12.56
CA THR A 38 -6.97 8.50 13.65
C THR A 38 -5.60 8.92 13.13
N GLY A 39 -4.85 9.64 13.96
CA GLY A 39 -3.46 10.02 13.69
C GLY A 39 -2.49 9.40 14.69
N ARG A 40 -1.24 9.22 14.29
CA ARG A 40 -0.14 8.79 15.18
C ARG A 40 1.17 9.45 14.80
N VAL A 41 1.88 9.97 15.81
CA VAL A 41 3.26 10.44 15.66
C VAL A 41 4.19 9.24 15.50
N MET A 42 5.03 9.28 14.47
CA MET A 42 6.01 8.26 14.15
C MET A 42 7.40 8.87 14.11
N HIS A 43 8.31 8.28 14.88
CA HIS A 43 9.73 8.59 14.82
C HIS A 43 10.37 7.76 13.69
N SER A 44 10.50 8.37 12.52
CA SER A 44 11.17 7.80 11.36
C SER A 44 12.57 8.42 11.20
N TYR A 45 13.27 8.04 10.13
CA TYR A 45 14.54 8.66 9.77
C TYR A 45 14.53 9.08 8.31
N ARG A 46 15.32 10.09 7.97
CA ARG A 46 15.46 10.58 6.60
C ARG A 46 15.76 9.42 5.64
N GLY A 47 14.97 9.34 4.57
CA GLY A 47 15.10 8.31 3.53
C GLY A 47 14.35 7.00 3.82
N HIS A 48 13.73 6.84 4.99
CA HIS A 48 12.87 5.68 5.24
C HIS A 48 11.67 5.69 4.30
N LEU A 49 11.41 4.53 3.69
CA LEU A 49 10.31 4.29 2.76
C LEU A 49 9.14 3.63 3.47
N TRP A 50 7.96 4.20 3.31
CA TRP A 50 6.71 3.72 3.90
C TRP A 50 5.66 3.49 2.82
N LEU A 51 4.88 2.43 3.01
CA LEU A 51 3.63 2.19 2.29
C LEU A 51 2.54 1.80 3.28
N PHE A 52 1.29 1.94 2.87
CA PHE A 52 0.14 1.79 3.75
C PHE A 52 -0.85 0.81 3.14
N ARG A 53 -1.27 -0.17 3.95
CA ARG A 53 -2.16 -1.25 3.52
C ARG A 53 -3.41 -1.32 4.36
N ASP A 54 -4.48 -1.87 3.81
CA ASP A 54 -5.59 -2.33 4.63
C ASP A 54 -5.10 -3.49 5.50
N ALA A 55 -5.32 -3.41 6.80
CA ALA A 55 -4.79 -4.38 7.76
C ALA A 55 -5.43 -5.78 7.64
N GLY A 56 -6.62 -5.89 7.03
CA GLY A 56 -7.32 -7.15 6.84
C GLY A 56 -7.13 -7.75 5.44
N THR A 57 -7.03 -6.91 4.41
CA THR A 57 -7.04 -7.37 3.00
C THR A 57 -5.74 -7.12 2.24
N ASN A 58 -4.78 -6.38 2.81
CA ASN A 58 -3.59 -5.87 2.13
C ASN A 58 -3.88 -4.96 0.91
N ASP A 59 -5.12 -4.48 0.73
CA ASP A 59 -5.43 -3.48 -0.29
C ASP A 59 -4.49 -2.28 -0.16
N GLY A 60 -3.95 -1.79 -1.27
CA GLY A 60 -3.09 -0.60 -1.29
C GLY A 60 -3.86 0.67 -0.90
N LEU A 61 -3.28 1.46 -0.01
CA LEU A 61 -3.71 2.84 0.24
C LEU A 61 -2.67 3.83 -0.29
N LEU A 62 -3.14 5.04 -0.57
CA LEU A 62 -2.26 6.14 -0.95
C LEU A 62 -1.85 6.93 0.29
N VAL A 63 -0.68 7.52 0.23
CA VAL A 63 -0.15 8.47 1.19
C VAL A 63 0.26 9.72 0.43
N ASN A 64 -0.32 10.87 0.79
CA ASN A 64 -0.11 12.12 0.07
C ASN A 64 -0.32 11.96 -1.45
N GLN A 65 -1.33 11.18 -1.85
CA GLN A 65 -1.67 10.83 -3.25
C GLN A 65 -0.63 9.97 -4.00
N GLN A 66 0.32 9.37 -3.29
CA GLN A 66 1.34 8.47 -3.85
C GLN A 66 1.31 7.09 -3.17
N GLU A 67 1.89 6.07 -3.80
CA GLU A 67 1.96 4.71 -3.21
C GLU A 67 3.05 4.58 -2.13
N LEU A 68 4.10 5.40 -2.22
CA LEU A 68 5.22 5.43 -1.30
C LEU A 68 5.34 6.79 -0.63
N PHE A 69 5.76 6.78 0.64
CA PHE A 69 6.11 7.96 1.40
C PHE A 69 7.58 7.87 1.82
N VAL A 70 8.35 8.91 1.53
CA VAL A 70 9.74 9.04 1.98
C VAL A 70 9.77 10.00 3.16
N ALA A 71 10.27 9.53 4.31
CA ALA A 71 10.45 10.40 5.46
C ALA A 71 11.58 11.41 5.21
N ALA A 72 11.30 12.69 5.45
CA ALA A 72 12.25 13.79 5.32
C ALA A 72 12.03 14.81 6.46
N PRO A 73 13.07 15.58 6.87
CA PRO A 73 12.96 16.51 8.00
C PRO A 73 11.92 17.63 7.82
N ASP A 74 11.63 18.00 6.58
CA ASP A 74 10.67 19.02 6.18
C ASP A 74 9.24 18.49 5.96
N VAL A 75 9.07 17.16 5.95
CA VAL A 75 7.78 16.51 5.70
C VAL A 75 7.20 15.96 7.01
N GLY A 76 6.39 16.78 7.69
CA GLY A 76 5.82 16.42 8.99
C GLY A 76 4.53 15.60 8.94
N LYS A 77 3.92 15.37 7.76
CA LYS A 77 2.61 14.71 7.64
C LYS A 77 2.56 13.68 6.52
N ALA A 78 1.96 12.54 6.81
CA ALA A 78 1.62 11.49 5.87
C ALA A 78 0.10 11.26 5.94
N ASP A 79 -0.64 11.88 5.02
CA ASP A 79 -2.09 11.77 4.93
C ASP A 79 -2.47 10.54 4.09
N ILE A 80 -2.99 9.53 4.76
CA ILE A 80 -3.32 8.24 4.16
C ILE A 80 -4.77 8.24 3.70
N THR A 81 -5.00 7.96 2.42
CA THR A 81 -6.31 8.02 1.78
C THR A 81 -6.63 6.73 1.02
N LEU A 82 -7.92 6.48 0.83
CA LEU A 82 -8.37 5.42 -0.06
C LEU A 82 -8.14 5.86 -1.52
N PRO A 83 -7.50 5.05 -2.38
CA PRO A 83 -7.43 5.36 -3.80
C PRO A 83 -8.82 5.26 -4.44
N VAL A 84 -8.96 5.89 -5.60
CA VAL A 84 -10.08 5.62 -6.51
C VAL A 84 -9.76 4.31 -7.22
N PHE A 85 -10.23 3.20 -6.66
CA PHE A 85 -10.11 1.90 -7.31
C PHE A 85 -10.89 1.86 -8.61
N THR A 86 -10.41 1.08 -9.58
CA THR A 86 -11.22 0.72 -10.73
C THR A 86 -12.48 -0.03 -10.26
N LEU A 87 -13.55 0.02 -11.04
CA LEU A 87 -14.76 -0.72 -10.71
C LEU A 87 -14.49 -2.22 -10.57
N LYS A 88 -13.64 -2.78 -11.45
CA LYS A 88 -13.20 -4.18 -11.38
C LYS A 88 -12.57 -4.50 -10.02
N GLU A 89 -11.55 -3.73 -9.62
CA GLU A 89 -10.83 -3.96 -8.35
C GLU A 89 -11.77 -3.82 -7.16
N ARG A 90 -12.65 -2.80 -7.17
CA ARG A 90 -13.60 -2.61 -6.08
C ARG A 90 -14.59 -3.77 -5.98
N CYS A 91 -15.07 -4.32 -7.10
CA CYS A 91 -15.91 -5.51 -7.11
C CYS A 91 -15.17 -6.74 -6.56
N LEU A 92 -13.91 -6.96 -6.96
CA LEU A 92 -13.09 -8.06 -6.42
C LEU A 92 -12.95 -7.96 -4.91
N GLN A 93 -12.65 -6.77 -4.37
CA GLN A 93 -12.57 -6.53 -2.92
C GLN A 93 -13.88 -6.91 -2.20
N VAL A 94 -15.03 -6.54 -2.77
CA VAL A 94 -16.34 -6.86 -2.19
C VAL A 94 -16.59 -8.37 -2.23
N VAL A 95 -16.36 -9.03 -3.37
CA VAL A 95 -16.57 -10.48 -3.51
C VAL A 95 -15.67 -11.26 -2.55
N ARG A 96 -14.38 -10.90 -2.44
CA ARG A 96 -13.44 -11.51 -1.47
C ARG A 96 -13.89 -11.36 -0.02
N SER A 97 -14.64 -10.31 0.32
CA SER A 97 -15.18 -10.11 1.67
C SER A 97 -16.44 -10.94 1.97
N LEU A 98 -17.15 -11.38 0.93
CA LEU A 98 -18.44 -12.09 1.05
C LEU A 98 -18.32 -13.59 0.80
N VAL A 99 -17.33 -14.02 0.01
CA VAL A 99 -17.16 -15.41 -0.44
C VAL A 99 -15.84 -15.95 0.09
N LYS A 100 -15.83 -17.20 0.57
CA LYS A 100 -14.58 -17.84 1.00
C LYS A 100 -13.74 -18.22 -0.23
N PRO A 101 -12.39 -18.19 -0.14
CA PRO A 101 -11.53 -18.57 -1.26
C PRO A 101 -11.83 -19.95 -1.87
N VAL A 102 -12.20 -20.93 -1.03
CA VAL A 102 -12.57 -22.29 -1.47
C VAL A 102 -13.83 -22.34 -2.34
N ASP A 103 -14.64 -21.28 -2.31
CA ASP A 103 -15.92 -21.19 -3.03
C ASP A 103 -15.85 -20.27 -4.26
N TYR A 104 -14.72 -19.60 -4.53
CA TYR A 104 -14.61 -18.69 -5.69
C TYR A 104 -14.96 -19.38 -7.00
N ARG A 105 -14.48 -20.61 -7.21
CA ARG A 105 -14.74 -21.38 -8.45
C ARG A 105 -16.14 -21.97 -8.56
N LYS A 106 -17.01 -21.73 -7.57
CA LYS A 106 -18.44 -22.08 -7.60
C LYS A 106 -19.32 -20.93 -8.05
N LEU A 107 -18.78 -19.71 -8.14
CA LEU A 107 -19.51 -18.53 -8.61
C LEU A 107 -19.81 -18.67 -10.10
N ASP A 108 -21.00 -18.26 -10.54
CA ASP A 108 -21.38 -18.31 -11.97
C ASP A 108 -20.83 -17.07 -12.72
N ILE A 109 -19.53 -17.04 -12.92
CA ILE A 109 -18.81 -15.93 -13.58
C ILE A 109 -17.78 -16.44 -14.59
N VAL A 110 -17.28 -15.53 -15.44
CA VAL A 110 -16.28 -15.86 -16.47
C VAL A 110 -14.99 -16.39 -15.83
N ARG A 111 -14.38 -17.38 -16.48
CA ARG A 111 -13.22 -18.11 -15.95
C ARG A 111 -12.03 -17.23 -15.55
N SER A 112 -11.75 -16.18 -16.31
CA SER A 112 -10.67 -15.23 -16.01
C SER A 112 -10.87 -14.51 -14.68
N LEU A 113 -12.12 -14.29 -14.26
CA LEU A 113 -12.41 -13.61 -12.99
C LEU A 113 -12.10 -14.50 -11.77
N TYR A 114 -12.02 -15.83 -11.92
CA TYR A 114 -11.56 -16.68 -10.82
C TYR A 114 -10.10 -16.42 -10.50
N GLU A 115 -9.27 -16.29 -11.54
CA GLU A 115 -7.85 -15.99 -11.41
C GLU A 115 -7.66 -14.60 -10.80
N ASP A 116 -8.45 -13.62 -11.24
CA ASP A 116 -8.48 -12.28 -10.64
C ASP A 116 -8.89 -12.33 -9.16
N LEU A 117 -9.89 -13.13 -8.76
CA LEU A 117 -10.30 -13.26 -7.35
C LEU A 117 -9.23 -13.93 -6.49
N GLU A 118 -8.57 -14.97 -7.02
CA GLU A 118 -7.50 -15.73 -6.37
C GLU A 118 -6.23 -14.90 -6.19
N ASP A 119 -5.95 -13.95 -7.10
CA ASP A 119 -4.80 -13.05 -7.01
C ASP A 119 -5.00 -11.91 -6.01
N HIS A 120 -4.79 -12.21 -4.72
CA HIS A 120 -4.97 -11.24 -3.64
C HIS A 120 -3.86 -10.18 -3.63
N PRO A 121 -4.15 -8.97 -3.10
CA PRO A 121 -3.14 -7.93 -2.90
C PRO A 121 -1.95 -8.43 -2.09
N ASP A 122 -0.74 -8.24 -2.60
CA ASP A 122 0.50 -8.69 -1.97
C ASP A 122 1.55 -7.58 -2.00
N ILE A 123 2.13 -7.30 -0.83
CA ILE A 123 3.11 -6.21 -0.65
C ILE A 123 4.37 -6.47 -1.48
N LYS A 124 4.83 -7.72 -1.60
CA LYS A 124 6.07 -8.03 -2.32
C LYS A 124 5.87 -7.85 -3.83
N LYS A 125 4.72 -8.29 -4.37
CA LYS A 125 4.36 -8.05 -5.78
C LYS A 125 4.37 -6.56 -6.10
N ASP A 126 3.77 -5.74 -5.24
CA ASP A 126 3.75 -4.29 -5.45
C ASP A 126 5.14 -3.66 -5.34
N LEU A 127 5.96 -4.07 -4.38
CA LEU A 127 7.34 -3.57 -4.27
C LEU A 127 8.18 -3.93 -5.51
N GLN A 128 7.99 -5.14 -6.06
CA GLN A 128 8.65 -5.54 -7.31
C GLN A 128 8.18 -4.68 -8.48
N ARG A 129 6.86 -4.47 -8.62
CA ARG A 129 6.29 -3.59 -9.65
C ARG A 129 6.86 -2.17 -9.55
N LEU A 130 6.81 -1.56 -8.38
CA LEU A 130 7.32 -0.20 -8.13
C LEU A 130 8.83 -0.07 -8.44
N SER A 131 9.61 -1.11 -8.10
CA SER A 131 11.04 -1.15 -8.43
C SER A 131 11.29 -1.19 -9.94
N LEU A 132 10.46 -1.93 -10.69
CA LEU A 132 10.57 -2.02 -12.14
C LEU A 132 10.20 -0.70 -12.81
N GLU A 133 9.05 -0.12 -12.46
CA GLU A 133 8.57 1.18 -12.96
C GLU A 133 9.62 2.29 -12.72
N ARG A 134 10.24 2.30 -11.54
CA ARG A 134 11.30 3.25 -11.21
C ARG A 134 12.55 3.05 -12.09
N SER A 135 12.93 1.80 -12.35
CA SER A 135 14.11 1.48 -13.18
C SER A 135 13.89 1.87 -14.64
N GLU A 136 12.68 1.70 -15.15
CA GLU A 136 12.29 2.10 -16.51
C GLU A 136 12.30 3.62 -16.66
N THR A 137 11.75 4.34 -15.67
CA THR A 137 11.76 5.82 -15.67
C THR A 137 13.19 6.36 -15.70
N LEU A 138 14.08 5.82 -14.85
CA LEU A 138 15.50 6.19 -14.83
C LEU A 138 16.21 5.88 -16.15
N ARG A 139 15.87 4.77 -16.82
CA ARG A 139 16.45 4.42 -18.12
C ARG A 139 16.01 5.42 -19.20
N ASN A 140 14.75 5.83 -19.18
CA ASN A 140 14.21 6.76 -20.16
C ASN A 140 14.81 8.16 -19.97
N GLU A 141 15.00 8.61 -18.73
CA GLU A 141 15.68 9.88 -18.39
C GLU A 141 17.14 9.95 -18.85
N ILE A 142 17.82 8.81 -19.06
CA ILE A 142 19.21 8.74 -19.54
C ILE A 142 19.29 8.78 -21.08
N LEU A 143 18.19 8.44 -21.76
CA LEU A 143 18.12 8.36 -23.22
C LEU A 143 17.58 9.64 -23.88
N GLU A 144 17.08 10.59 -23.09
CA GLU A 144 16.70 11.97 -23.48
C GLU A 144 17.84 12.96 -23.21
#